data_AF-A0A7K3LVL0-F1
#
_entry.id   AF-A0A7K3LVL0-F1
#
_cell.length_a   1.000
_cell.length_b   1.000
_cell.length_c   1.000
_cell.angle_alpha   90.00
_cell.angle_beta   90.00
_cell.angle_gamma   90.00
#
_symmetry.space_group_name_H-M   'P 1'
#
loop_
_entity.id
_entity.type
_entity.pdbx_description
1 polymer ?
#
loop_
_entity_poly.entity_id
_entity_poly.type
_entity_poly.pdbx_seq_one_letter_code
_entity_poly.pdbx_strand_id
1 'polypeptide(L)'
;MTAPIPYPWYVAAAAIGRCAITAVVLMLRRQVHQPTIEYGRVVGFSDGTQARVYRETTVDDAAPTEPVTLIVGFRIRWIGGNRVVHWLFRVESICNTVLFVGFPGFRSKLWMADDANHRYRGVYDWDGGHRAHAYVRALWWPLMVISERDSIAYRIVEGTRAATLAGADPLPDRQQWWRPHLSA
;
A
#
# COMPACT_ATOMS: atom_id res chain seq x y z
N MET A 1 5.13 8.73 -16.08
CA MET A 1 4.96 8.30 -14.67
C MET A 1 4.96 9.57 -13.81
N THR A 2 3.87 9.88 -13.11
CA THR A 2 3.76 11.14 -12.37
C THR A 2 4.29 10.93 -10.95
N ALA A 3 5.47 11.45 -10.64
CA ALA A 3 5.90 11.54 -9.25
C ALA A 3 5.00 12.57 -8.54
N PRO A 4 4.44 12.24 -7.36
CA PRO A 4 3.64 13.21 -6.61
C PRO A 4 4.56 14.33 -6.14
N ILE A 5 4.04 15.57 -6.08
CA ILE A 5 4.72 16.65 -5.37
C ILE A 5 4.65 16.28 -3.88
N PRO A 6 5.78 15.94 -3.23
CA PRO A 6 5.74 15.54 -1.82
C PRO A 6 5.30 16.72 -0.97
N TYR A 7 4.66 16.42 0.15
CA TYR A 7 4.43 17.46 1.15
C TYR A 7 5.77 17.99 1.66
N PRO A 8 5.83 19.26 2.12
CA PRO A 8 6.95 19.70 2.93
C PRO A 8 7.17 18.72 4.09
N TRP A 9 8.42 18.42 4.42
CA TRP A 9 8.76 17.35 5.36
C TRP A 9 8.06 17.49 6.72
N TYR A 10 7.85 18.72 7.19
CA TYR A 10 7.15 19.01 8.45
C TYR A 10 5.65 18.67 8.39
N VAL A 11 5.00 18.90 7.24
CA VAL A 11 3.58 18.52 7.03
C VAL A 11 3.47 17.00 6.97
N ALA A 12 4.40 16.35 6.27
CA ALA A 12 4.45 14.89 6.21
C ALA A 12 4.69 14.28 7.61
N ALA A 13 5.62 14.83 8.39
CA ALA A 13 5.89 14.40 9.75
C ALA A 13 4.68 14.58 10.68
N ALA A 14 3.99 15.73 10.60
CA ALA A 14 2.78 15.96 11.37
C ALA A 14 1.64 15.00 10.97
N ALA A 15 1.46 14.74 9.68
CA ALA A 15 0.46 13.80 9.17
C ALA A 15 0.76 12.36 9.62
N ILE A 16 2.02 11.94 9.55
CA ILE A 16 2.47 10.63 10.04
C ILE A 16 2.30 10.52 11.56
N GLY A 17 2.65 11.58 12.31
CA GLY A 17 2.46 11.62 13.77
C GLY A 17 0.99 11.48 14.16
N ARG A 18 0.10 12.22 13.48
CA ARG A 18 -1.36 12.07 13.66
C ARG A 18 -1.83 10.67 13.31
N CYS A 19 -1.36 10.12 12.19
CA CYS A 19 -1.66 8.75 11.79
C CYS A 19 -1.25 7.74 12.86
N ALA A 20 -0.05 7.87 13.43
CA ALA A 20 0.44 6.98 14.47
C ALA A 20 -0.44 7.04 15.74
N ILE A 21 -0.86 8.24 16.16
CA ILE A 21 -1.78 8.40 17.29
C ILE A 21 -3.12 7.73 17.00
N THR A 22 -3.73 8.00 15.83
CA THR A 22 -4.99 7.38 15.43
C THR A 22 -4.85 5.86 15.32
N ALA A 23 -3.73 5.37 14.79
CA ALA A 23 -3.43 3.95 14.68
C ALA A 23 -3.40 3.26 16.05
N VAL A 24 -2.75 3.87 17.04
CA VAL A 24 -2.74 3.36 18.43
C VAL A 24 -4.15 3.30 18.99
N VAL A 25 -4.97 4.33 18.77
CA VAL A 25 -6.38 4.33 19.20
C VAL A 25 -7.18 3.22 18.52
N LEU A 26 -7.03 3.02 17.21
CA LEU A 26 -7.70 1.94 16.46
C LEU A 26 -7.27 0.56 16.95
N MET A 27 -5.98 0.37 17.25
CA MET A 27 -5.45 -0.88 17.81
C MET A 27 -6.00 -1.15 19.22
N LEU A 28 -6.02 -0.14 20.09
CA LEU A 28 -6.60 -0.25 21.44
C LEU A 28 -8.10 -0.56 21.40
N ARG A 29 -8.81 -0.02 20.41
CA ARG A 29 -10.23 -0.32 20.14
C ARG A 29 -10.45 -1.64 19.41
N ARG A 30 -9.38 -2.37 19.06
CA ARG A 30 -9.42 -3.63 18.29
C ARG A 30 -10.14 -3.50 16.95
N GLN A 31 -10.06 -2.31 16.33
CA GLN A 31 -10.65 -2.00 15.02
C GLN A 31 -9.72 -2.31 13.85
N VAL A 32 -8.49 -2.76 14.13
CA VAL A 32 -7.53 -3.20 13.10
C VAL A 32 -7.57 -4.71 13.03
N HIS A 33 -7.94 -5.22 11.87
CA HIS A 33 -8.07 -6.65 11.59
C HIS A 33 -7.01 -7.10 10.59
N GLN A 34 -6.64 -8.39 10.67
CA GLN A 34 -5.73 -9.05 9.74
C GLN A 34 -6.40 -10.32 9.22
N PRO A 35 -7.40 -10.18 8.34
CA PRO A 35 -8.05 -11.33 7.74
C PRO A 35 -7.04 -12.15 6.93
N THR A 36 -7.25 -13.46 6.88
CA THR A 36 -6.41 -14.41 6.14
C THR A 36 -7.06 -14.87 4.84
N ILE A 37 -8.20 -14.29 4.45
CA ILE A 37 -9.01 -14.69 3.29
C ILE A 37 -8.20 -14.56 2.00
N GLU A 38 -7.43 -13.49 1.88
CA GLU A 38 -6.59 -13.20 0.71
C GLU A 38 -5.19 -13.82 0.82
N TYR A 39 -4.88 -14.52 1.92
CA TYR A 39 -3.56 -15.09 2.16
C TYR A 39 -3.21 -16.13 1.10
N GLY A 40 -2.04 -15.98 0.50
CA GLY A 40 -1.52 -16.89 -0.51
C GLY A 40 -2.09 -16.66 -1.91
N ARG A 41 -3.08 -15.77 -2.08
CA ARG A 41 -3.65 -15.42 -3.38
C ARG A 41 -2.60 -14.78 -4.27
N VAL A 42 -2.60 -15.14 -5.55
CA VAL A 42 -1.69 -14.57 -6.55
C VAL A 42 -2.42 -13.46 -7.31
N VAL A 43 -1.82 -12.28 -7.33
CA VAL A 43 -2.30 -11.12 -8.09
C VAL A 43 -1.36 -10.91 -9.26
N GLY A 44 -1.89 -11.01 -10.46
CA GLY A 44 -1.19 -10.67 -11.69
C GLY A 44 -1.31 -9.19 -11.99
N PHE A 45 -0.37 -8.68 -12.78
CA PHE A 45 -0.36 -7.30 -13.22
C PHE A 45 -0.20 -7.22 -14.73
N SER A 46 -0.71 -6.17 -15.34
CA SER A 46 -0.66 -5.99 -16.80
C SER A 46 0.76 -5.80 -17.36
N ASP A 47 1.80 -5.62 -16.53
CA ASP A 47 3.19 -5.72 -16.98
C ASP A 47 3.73 -7.16 -17.03
N GLY A 48 2.85 -8.15 -16.83
CA GLY A 48 3.15 -9.58 -16.90
C GLY A 48 3.76 -10.15 -15.62
N THR A 49 3.96 -9.34 -14.58
CA THR A 49 4.44 -9.85 -13.29
C THR A 49 3.30 -10.34 -12.42
N GLN A 50 3.64 -11.18 -11.46
CA GLN A 50 2.71 -11.68 -10.46
C GLN A 50 3.33 -11.50 -9.08
N ALA A 51 2.50 -11.21 -8.09
CA ALA A 51 2.91 -11.09 -6.71
C ALA A 51 1.95 -11.87 -5.81
N ARG A 52 2.52 -12.57 -4.83
CA ARG A 52 1.73 -13.36 -3.88
C ARG A 52 1.38 -12.52 -2.66
N VAL A 53 0.10 -12.49 -2.32
CA VAL A 53 -0.40 -11.86 -1.10
C VAL A 53 0.05 -12.70 0.10
N TYR A 54 0.74 -12.07 1.06
CA TYR A 54 1.17 -12.74 2.28
C TYR A 54 0.53 -12.15 3.54
N ARG A 55 -0.11 -10.98 3.44
CA ARG A 55 -0.82 -10.34 4.55
C ARG A 55 -1.89 -9.40 4.02
N GLU A 56 -2.99 -9.31 4.74
CA GLU A 56 -4.02 -8.30 4.56
C GLU A 56 -4.16 -7.51 5.86
N THR A 57 -4.48 -6.23 5.77
CA THR A 57 -4.76 -5.38 6.92
C THR A 57 -6.00 -4.56 6.63
N THR A 58 -7.02 -4.67 7.47
CA THR A 58 -8.30 -3.97 7.32
C THR A 58 -8.59 -3.15 8.58
N VAL A 59 -9.37 -2.08 8.41
CA VAL A 59 -9.92 -1.29 9.52
C VAL A 59 -11.43 -1.34 9.47
N ASP A 60 -12.04 -1.51 10.64
CA ASP A 60 -13.47 -1.37 10.80
C ASP A 60 -13.88 0.09 10.61
N ASP A 61 -14.67 0.33 9.58
CA ASP A 61 -15.23 1.64 9.29
C ASP A 61 -16.53 1.46 8.48
N ALA A 62 -17.33 2.52 8.36
CA ALA A 62 -18.59 2.51 7.63
C ALA A 62 -18.40 2.18 6.13
N ALA A 63 -19.50 1.90 5.43
CA ALA A 63 -19.45 1.72 3.99
C ALA A 63 -18.83 2.96 3.31
N PRO A 64 -17.90 2.78 2.36
CA PRO A 64 -17.22 3.92 1.72
C PRO A 64 -18.25 4.74 0.93
N THR A 65 -18.11 6.07 1.00
CA THR A 65 -18.95 6.99 0.24
C THR A 65 -18.36 7.20 -1.16
N GLU A 66 -17.03 7.27 -1.23
CA GLU A 66 -16.29 7.47 -2.47
C GLU A 66 -15.16 6.43 -2.54
N PRO A 67 -15.47 5.16 -2.88
CA PRO A 67 -14.47 4.10 -2.89
C PRO A 67 -13.43 4.36 -3.98
N VAL A 68 -12.16 4.34 -3.60
CA VAL A 68 -11.02 4.41 -4.52
C VAL A 68 -10.00 3.34 -4.18
N THR A 69 -9.34 2.81 -5.21
CA THR A 69 -8.24 1.87 -5.09
C THR A 69 -6.93 2.62 -5.31
N LEU A 70 -6.05 2.59 -4.32
CA LEU A 70 -4.70 3.11 -4.43
C LEU A 70 -3.74 1.93 -4.67
N ILE A 71 -2.94 2.02 -5.72
CA ILE A 71 -1.86 1.09 -6.02
C ILE A 71 -0.54 1.85 -5.86
N VAL A 72 0.39 1.30 -5.07
CA VAL A 72 1.74 1.85 -4.89
C VAL A 72 2.75 0.78 -5.28
N GLY A 73 3.76 1.14 -6.06
CA GLY A 73 4.84 0.24 -6.46
C GLY A 73 6.21 0.89 -6.26
N PHE A 74 7.18 0.15 -5.71
CA PHE A 74 8.54 0.63 -5.46
C PHE A 74 9.53 -0.53 -5.37
N ARG A 75 10.82 -0.25 -5.50
CA ARG A 75 11.92 -1.21 -5.32
C ARG A 75 12.73 -0.83 -4.09
N ILE A 76 13.00 -1.80 -3.21
CA ILE A 76 13.76 -1.57 -1.98
C ILE A 76 15.25 -1.46 -2.33
N ARG A 77 15.93 -0.45 -1.78
CA ARG A 77 17.33 -0.12 -2.11
C ARG A 77 18.34 -1.01 -1.39
N TRP A 78 17.99 -1.55 -0.21
CA TRP A 78 18.91 -2.30 0.67
C TRP A 78 18.28 -3.63 1.08
N ILE A 79 18.44 -4.65 0.24
CA ILE A 79 18.24 -6.06 0.64
C ILE A 79 19.65 -6.62 0.93
N GLY A 80 20.28 -6.13 2.01
CA GLY A 80 21.67 -6.46 2.36
C GLY A 80 21.77 -6.85 3.84
N GLY A 81 22.11 -8.11 4.09
CA GLY A 81 21.87 -8.81 5.35
C GLY A 81 22.58 -8.27 6.59
N ASN A 82 21.85 -8.28 7.71
CA ASN A 82 22.44 -8.31 9.05
C ASN A 82 21.45 -8.95 10.04
N ARG A 83 21.95 -9.71 11.02
CA ARG A 83 21.19 -10.50 12.02
C ARG A 83 20.22 -9.70 12.92
N VAL A 84 20.10 -8.39 12.71
CA VAL A 84 19.11 -7.47 13.35
C VAL A 84 17.70 -7.61 12.72
N VAL A 85 17.57 -8.41 11.66
CA VAL A 85 16.33 -8.67 10.92
C VAL A 85 15.18 -9.19 11.80
N HIS A 86 15.42 -9.98 12.85
CA HIS A 86 14.32 -10.59 13.63
C HIS A 86 13.57 -9.61 14.55
N TRP A 87 14.28 -8.69 15.23
CA TRP A 87 13.63 -7.66 16.06
C TRP A 87 13.05 -6.55 15.18
N LEU A 88 13.75 -6.21 14.10
CA LEU A 88 13.25 -5.26 13.12
C LEU A 88 11.99 -5.78 12.44
N PHE A 89 11.82 -7.09 12.16
CA PHE A 89 10.61 -7.63 11.50
C PHE A 89 9.31 -7.33 12.26
N ARG A 90 9.34 -7.43 13.60
CA ARG A 90 8.16 -7.20 14.44
C ARG A 90 7.87 -5.71 14.58
N VAL A 91 8.91 -4.89 14.72
CA VAL A 91 8.81 -3.43 14.75
C VAL A 91 8.42 -2.90 13.37
N GLU A 92 8.99 -3.41 12.29
CA GLU A 92 8.67 -3.12 10.89
C GLU A 92 7.21 -3.45 10.60
N SER A 93 6.71 -4.60 11.05
CA SER A 93 5.31 -4.97 10.87
C SER A 93 4.34 -4.00 11.58
N ILE A 94 4.72 -3.48 12.75
CA ILE A 94 3.92 -2.51 13.52
C ILE A 94 4.11 -1.09 12.98
N CYS A 95 5.35 -0.62 12.82
CA CYS A 95 5.75 0.64 12.22
C CYS A 95 5.09 0.83 10.87
N ASN A 96 5.17 -0.16 9.99
CA ASN A 96 4.59 -0.05 8.67
C ASN A 96 3.05 0.00 8.74
N THR A 97 2.41 -0.69 9.70
CA THR A 97 0.97 -0.56 9.94
C THR A 97 0.58 0.84 10.45
N VAL A 98 1.31 1.40 11.43
CA VAL A 98 1.00 2.74 11.98
C VAL A 98 1.31 3.89 11.02
N LEU A 99 2.04 3.63 9.92
CA LEU A 99 2.29 4.63 8.87
C LEU A 99 1.08 4.89 7.97
N PHE A 100 0.07 4.02 7.96
CA PHE A 100 -1.08 4.18 7.06
C PHE A 100 -2.44 4.00 7.73
N VAL A 101 -2.53 3.12 8.74
CA VAL A 101 -3.82 2.66 9.26
C VAL A 101 -4.66 3.77 9.90
N GLY A 102 -4.00 4.83 10.39
CA GLY A 102 -4.65 5.99 11.00
C GLY A 102 -4.84 7.17 10.05
N PHE A 103 -4.49 7.06 8.76
CA PHE A 103 -4.79 8.12 7.80
C PHE A 103 -6.30 8.16 7.50
N PRO A 104 -6.90 9.36 7.37
CA PRO A 104 -8.32 9.50 7.05
C PRO A 104 -8.68 8.76 5.76
N GLY A 105 -9.70 7.92 5.81
CA GLY A 105 -10.21 7.16 4.66
C GLY A 105 -9.46 5.85 4.38
N PHE A 106 -8.44 5.47 5.17
CA PHE A 106 -7.84 4.14 5.02
C PHE A 106 -8.85 3.04 5.35
N ARG A 107 -8.96 2.01 4.48
CA ARG A 107 -9.91 0.91 4.65
C ARG A 107 -9.21 -0.45 4.70
N SER A 108 -8.42 -0.76 3.68
CA SER A 108 -7.71 -2.03 3.58
C SER A 108 -6.37 -1.88 2.86
N LYS A 109 -5.45 -2.82 3.11
CA LYS A 109 -4.17 -2.97 2.41
C LYS A 109 -3.87 -4.44 2.19
N LEU A 110 -3.62 -4.79 0.94
CA LEU A 110 -2.95 -6.03 0.56
C LEU A 110 -1.44 -5.84 0.54
N TRP A 111 -0.75 -6.74 1.24
CA TRP A 111 0.68 -6.87 1.23
C TRP A 111 1.07 -8.02 0.32
N MET A 112 1.84 -7.69 -0.71
CA MET A 112 2.33 -8.67 -1.66
C MET A 112 3.85 -8.76 -1.56
N ALA A 113 4.37 -9.98 -1.75
CA ALA A 113 5.81 -10.20 -1.89
C ALA A 113 6.34 -9.44 -3.11
N ASP A 114 7.66 -9.25 -3.18
CA ASP A 114 8.25 -8.73 -4.40
C ASP A 114 7.96 -9.66 -5.58
N ASP A 115 7.73 -9.05 -6.73
CA ASP A 115 7.47 -9.77 -7.96
C ASP A 115 8.78 -10.21 -8.66
N ALA A 116 8.64 -10.82 -9.84
CA ALA A 116 9.78 -11.26 -10.65
C ALA A 116 10.79 -10.13 -11.01
N ASN A 117 10.41 -8.86 -10.87
CA ASN A 117 11.26 -7.69 -11.12
C ASN A 117 11.76 -7.06 -9.81
N HIS A 118 11.66 -7.76 -8.67
CA HIS A 118 11.97 -7.25 -7.34
C HIS A 118 11.18 -5.98 -6.97
N ARG A 119 9.99 -5.82 -7.54
CA ARG A 119 9.13 -4.67 -7.27
C ARG A 119 8.10 -5.04 -6.23
N TYR A 120 8.10 -4.30 -5.13
CA TYR A 120 7.08 -4.38 -4.10
C TYR A 120 5.87 -3.58 -4.55
N ARG A 121 4.68 -4.17 -4.38
CA ARG A 121 3.41 -3.52 -4.68
C ARG A 121 2.48 -3.61 -3.47
N GLY A 122 1.76 -2.54 -3.21
CA GLY A 122 0.67 -2.51 -2.24
C GLY A 122 -0.60 -2.05 -2.94
N VAL A 123 -1.68 -2.81 -2.78
CA VAL A 123 -3.03 -2.42 -3.24
C VAL A 123 -3.85 -2.07 -2.01
N TYR A 124 -4.45 -0.89 -2.01
CA TYR A 124 -5.16 -0.32 -0.89
C TYR A 124 -6.59 0.00 -1.30
N ASP A 125 -7.55 -0.29 -0.42
CA ASP A 125 -8.86 0.36 -0.46
C ASP A 125 -8.81 1.65 0.34
N TRP A 126 -9.40 2.69 -0.22
CA TRP A 126 -9.51 4.00 0.41
C TRP A 126 -10.90 4.60 0.18
N ASP A 127 -11.32 5.48 1.08
CA ASP A 127 -12.51 6.32 0.93
C ASP A 127 -12.09 7.77 0.65
N GLY A 128 -12.37 8.24 -0.56
CA GLY A 128 -12.07 9.58 -1.08
C GLY A 128 -10.71 9.69 -1.79
N GLY A 129 -10.74 10.04 -3.07
CA GLY A 129 -9.52 10.21 -3.89
C GLY A 129 -8.55 11.25 -3.33
N HIS A 130 -9.09 12.37 -2.81
CA HIS A 130 -8.27 13.44 -2.23
C HIS A 130 -7.50 12.98 -0.98
N ARG A 131 -8.07 12.06 -0.19
CA ARG A 131 -7.44 11.52 1.03
C ARG A 131 -6.34 10.53 0.67
N ALA A 132 -6.58 9.67 -0.32
CA ALA A 132 -5.56 8.79 -0.87
C ALA A 132 -4.35 9.58 -1.41
N HIS A 133 -4.59 10.68 -2.13
CA HIS A 133 -3.53 11.58 -2.58
C HIS A 133 -2.74 12.19 -1.42
N ALA A 134 -3.43 12.65 -0.36
CA ALA A 134 -2.77 13.22 0.81
C ALA A 134 -1.85 12.19 1.50
N TYR A 135 -2.31 10.94 1.62
CA TYR A 135 -1.50 9.83 2.13
C TYR A 135 -0.25 9.60 1.28
N VAL A 136 -0.38 9.47 -0.05
CA VAL A 136 0.75 9.26 -0.96
C VAL A 136 1.81 10.36 -0.80
N ARG A 137 1.39 11.63 -0.70
CA ARG A 137 2.31 12.77 -0.52
C ARG A 137 3.07 12.73 0.81
N ALA A 138 2.47 12.18 1.86
CA ALA A 138 3.13 12.03 3.16
C ALA A 138 4.05 10.79 3.20
N LEU A 139 3.59 9.67 2.63
CA LEU A 139 4.30 8.40 2.55
C LEU A 139 5.60 8.50 1.71
N TRP A 140 5.66 9.46 0.79
CA TRP A 140 6.81 9.68 -0.07
C TRP A 140 8.13 9.79 0.70
N TRP A 141 8.16 10.49 1.84
CA TRP A 141 9.36 10.68 2.65
C TRP A 141 9.91 9.36 3.23
N PRO A 142 9.11 8.54 3.96
CA PRO A 142 9.52 7.19 4.34
C PRO A 142 9.99 6.34 3.15
N LEU A 143 9.27 6.38 2.02
CA LEU A 143 9.63 5.59 0.85
C LEU A 143 10.96 6.01 0.24
N MET A 144 11.28 7.30 0.20
CA MET A 144 12.57 7.80 -0.31
C MET A 144 13.79 7.30 0.49
N VAL A 145 13.60 6.92 1.74
CA VAL A 145 14.69 6.40 2.61
C VAL A 145 14.98 4.93 2.29
N ILE A 146 13.92 4.13 2.12
CA ILE A 146 14.01 2.68 1.99
C ILE A 146 14.01 2.19 0.53
N SER A 147 13.50 3.00 -0.39
CA SER A 147 13.30 2.65 -1.79
C SER A 147 14.29 3.36 -2.70
N GLU A 148 14.48 2.80 -3.88
CA GLU A 148 15.09 3.51 -4.98
C GLU A 148 14.14 4.61 -5.47
N ARG A 149 14.60 5.85 -5.46
CA ARG A 149 13.74 7.03 -5.67
C ARG A 149 13.00 6.98 -7.01
N ASP A 150 13.69 6.56 -8.06
CA ASP A 150 13.14 6.51 -9.43
C ASP A 150 12.16 5.34 -9.63
N SER A 151 12.10 4.40 -8.69
CA SER A 151 11.19 3.25 -8.74
C SER A 151 9.81 3.52 -8.15
N ILE A 152 9.68 4.59 -7.35
CA ILE A 152 8.45 4.89 -6.61
C ILE A 152 7.40 5.41 -7.59
N ALA A 153 6.30 4.68 -7.70
CA ALA A 153 5.16 5.07 -8.53
C ALA A 153 3.85 4.73 -7.81
N TYR A 154 2.79 5.46 -8.14
CA TYR A 154 1.46 5.20 -7.61
C TYR A 154 0.39 5.44 -8.67
N ARG A 155 -0.79 4.86 -8.45
CA ARG A 155 -2.01 5.08 -9.21
C ARG A 155 -3.20 5.09 -8.25
N ILE A 156 -4.11 6.03 -8.45
CA ILE A 156 -5.43 6.01 -7.81
C ILE A 156 -6.46 5.73 -8.90
N VAL A 157 -7.40 4.83 -8.61
CA VAL A 157 -8.44 4.36 -9.51
C VAL A 157 -9.76 4.46 -8.77
N GLU A 158 -10.82 4.89 -9.44
CA GLU A 158 -12.16 4.89 -8.85
C GLU A 158 -12.69 3.45 -8.72
N GLY A 159 -13.43 3.20 -7.63
CA GLY A 159 -13.97 1.89 -7.32
C GLY A 159 -13.16 1.12 -6.28
N THR A 160 -13.72 -0.01 -5.86
CA THR A 160 -13.12 -0.87 -4.83
C THR A 160 -12.01 -1.73 -5.44
N ARG A 161 -11.10 -2.19 -4.57
CA ARG A 161 -10.05 -3.15 -4.93
C ARG A 161 -10.64 -4.41 -5.54
N ALA A 162 -11.75 -4.91 -5.00
CA ALA A 162 -12.43 -6.08 -5.54
C ALA A 162 -12.89 -5.86 -7.00
N ALA A 163 -13.50 -4.71 -7.29
CA ALA A 163 -13.89 -4.36 -8.65
C ALA A 163 -12.66 -4.18 -9.57
N THR A 164 -11.60 -3.56 -9.05
CA THR A 164 -10.35 -3.36 -9.80
C THR A 164 -9.67 -4.69 -10.14
N LEU A 165 -9.64 -5.65 -9.20
CA LEU A 165 -9.08 -6.99 -9.39
C LEU A 165 -9.93 -7.86 -10.33
N ALA A 166 -11.25 -7.67 -10.33
CA ALA A 166 -12.20 -8.40 -11.18
C ALA A 166 -12.20 -7.92 -12.64
N GLY A 167 -11.58 -6.77 -12.94
CA GLY A 167 -11.46 -6.28 -14.30
C GLY A 167 -10.62 -7.23 -15.17
N ALA A 168 -11.21 -7.71 -16.28
CA ALA A 168 -10.55 -8.60 -17.24
C ALA A 168 -9.32 -7.96 -17.95
N ASP A 169 -8.37 -8.81 -18.37
CA ASP A 169 -7.13 -8.54 -19.17
C ASP A 169 -7.22 -9.28 -20.55
N PRO A 170 -6.33 -9.17 -21.59
CA PRO A 170 -4.89 -8.89 -21.56
C PRO A 170 -4.31 -8.20 -22.82
N LEU A 171 -3.89 -6.93 -22.75
CA LEU A 171 -2.76 -6.52 -23.58
C LEU A 171 -1.71 -5.97 -22.63
N PRO A 172 -0.51 -6.59 -22.59
CA PRO A 172 0.54 -6.12 -21.72
C PRO A 172 0.94 -4.71 -22.14
N ASP A 173 0.42 -3.74 -21.41
CA ASP A 173 0.76 -2.34 -21.57
C ASP A 173 1.69 -1.97 -20.42
N ARG A 174 2.96 -1.77 -20.76
CA ARG A 174 3.98 -1.32 -19.79
C ARG A 174 3.62 0.01 -19.14
N GLN A 175 2.74 0.83 -19.74
CA GLN A 175 2.23 2.05 -19.10
C GLN A 175 1.20 1.74 -18.00
N GLN A 176 0.55 0.58 -18.04
CA GLN A 176 -0.41 0.08 -17.06
C GLN A 176 0.21 -0.91 -16.05
N TRP A 177 1.48 -0.72 -15.70
CA TRP A 177 2.20 -1.50 -14.66
C TRP A 177 1.41 -1.66 -13.35
N TRP A 178 0.46 -0.78 -13.06
CA TRP A 178 -0.29 -0.73 -11.81
C TRP A 178 -1.54 -1.60 -11.80
N ARG A 179 -2.06 -2.01 -12.97
CA ARG A 179 -3.38 -2.64 -13.08
C ARG A 179 -3.32 -4.09 -12.58
N PRO A 180 -3.97 -4.41 -11.45
CA PRO A 180 -3.97 -5.76 -10.93
C PRO A 180 -5.14 -6.56 -11.53
N HIS A 181 -4.92 -7.85 -11.76
CA HIS A 181 -5.95 -8.80 -12.16
C HIS A 181 -5.78 -10.08 -11.36
N LEU A 182 -6.87 -10.85 -11.24
CA LEU A 182 -6.80 -12.17 -10.65
C LEU A 182 -6.10 -13.11 -11.63
N SER A 183 -4.96 -13.66 -11.23
CA SER A 183 -4.37 -14.78 -11.96
C SER A 183 -5.26 -16.01 -11.72
N ALA A 184 -5.73 -16.60 -12.81
CA ALA A 184 -6.54 -17.82 -12.82
C ALA A 184 -5.75 -19.03 -12.30
#